data_AF-A0A2S2PUL2-F1
#
_entry.id   AF-A0A2S2PUL2-F1
#
_cell.length_a   1.000
_cell.length_b   1.000
_cell.length_c   1.000
_cell.angle_alpha   90.00
_cell.angle_beta   90.00
_cell.angle_gamma   90.00
#
_symmetry.space_group_name_H-M   'P 1'
#
loop_
_entity.id
_entity.type
_entity.pdbx_description
1 polymer ?
#
loop_
_entity_poly.entity_id
_entity_poly.type
_entity_poly.pdbx_seq_one_letter_code
_entity_poly.pdbx_strand_id
1 'polypeptide(L)'
;FIVTELGYDTNLTTVIPNREEKFITFSKYVSNKFTIRFIDSCGFMPSKLSTLAENLIRSGFEKFGETAKAFLLRDMDLVTRKVVYFYEYKESWEKLEEMTLPTKENFYSTLAEEHIDDKEYGHVITI
;
A
#
# COMPACT_ATOMS: atom_id res chain seq x y z
N PHE A 1 -15.13 3.08 -4.52
CA PHE A 1 -15.89 1.93 -4.00
C PHE A 1 -16.11 2.05 -2.49
N ILE A 2 -15.12 1.77 -1.63
CA ILE A 2 -15.33 1.80 -0.15
C ILE A 2 -15.78 3.17 0.39
N VAL A 3 -15.14 4.26 -0.02
CA VAL A 3 -15.49 5.61 0.48
C VAL A 3 -16.90 6.02 0.05
N THR A 4 -17.33 5.61 -1.14
CA THR A 4 -18.65 5.89 -1.69
C THR A 4 -19.73 5.16 -0.90
N GLU A 5 -19.51 3.87 -0.58
CA GLU A 5 -20.43 3.08 0.24
C GLU A 5 -20.56 3.64 1.67
N LEU A 6 -19.45 4.11 2.26
CA LEU A 6 -19.47 4.76 3.57
C LEU A 6 -20.21 6.11 3.58
N GLY A 7 -20.43 6.72 2.41
CA GLY A 7 -21.19 7.95 2.27
C GLY A 7 -22.71 7.75 2.44
N TYR A 8 -23.23 6.54 2.17
CA TYR A 8 -24.64 6.20 2.39
C TYR A 8 -24.95 5.89 3.86
N ASP A 9 -23.92 5.57 4.64
CA ASP A 9 -24.06 5.29 6.07
C ASP A 9 -24.31 6.60 6.84
N THR A 10 -25.34 6.65 7.69
CA THR A 10 -25.73 7.84 8.46
C THR A 10 -25.10 7.93 9.84
N ASN A 11 -24.28 6.94 10.23
CA ASN A 11 -23.64 6.93 11.53
C ASN A 11 -22.61 8.07 11.65
N LEU A 12 -22.23 8.34 12.90
CA LEU A 12 -21.38 9.47 13.25
C LEU A 12 -20.06 9.44 12.46
N THR A 13 -19.68 10.61 11.95
CA THR A 13 -18.36 10.86 11.35
C THR A 13 -17.68 11.92 12.18
N THR A 14 -16.46 11.64 12.64
CA THR A 14 -15.62 12.59 13.36
C THR A 14 -14.48 13.00 12.45
N VAL A 15 -14.20 14.29 12.35
CA VAL A 15 -13.17 14.84 11.47
C VAL A 15 -12.19 15.67 12.28
N ILE A 16 -10.90 15.51 12.01
CA ILE A 16 -9.85 16.38 12.54
C ILE A 16 -9.34 17.26 11.40
N PRO A 17 -9.78 18.53 11.33
CA PRO A 17 -9.31 19.46 10.31
C PRO A 17 -7.90 19.97 10.61
N ASN A 18 -7.13 20.25 9.56
CA ASN A 18 -5.88 21.04 9.59
C ASN A 18 -6.17 22.49 9.19
N ARG A 19 -6.92 22.68 8.10
CA ARG A 19 -7.44 23.96 7.57
C ARG A 19 -8.86 23.74 7.06
N GLU A 20 -9.56 24.80 6.64
CA GLU A 20 -10.93 24.71 6.12
C GLU A 20 -11.07 23.68 4.98
N GLU A 21 -10.05 23.54 4.13
CA GLU A 21 -10.06 22.61 2.99
C GLU A 21 -9.13 21.39 3.16
N LYS A 22 -8.38 21.30 4.27
CA LYS A 22 -7.43 20.19 4.51
C LYS A 22 -7.77 19.46 5.79
N PHE A 23 -8.05 18.17 5.68
CA PHE A 23 -8.35 17.29 6.81
C PHE A 23 -7.17 16.35 7.07
N ILE A 24 -6.81 16.16 8.34
CA ILE A 24 -5.72 15.24 8.74
C ILE A 24 -6.25 13.81 8.79
N THR A 25 -7.46 13.65 9.31
CA THR A 25 -8.10 12.35 9.45
C THR A 25 -9.60 12.51 9.58
N PHE A 26 -10.34 11.51 9.10
CA PHE A 26 -11.74 11.31 9.48
C PHE A 26 -11.96 9.88 9.95
N SER A 27 -12.82 9.72 10.94
CA SER A 27 -13.22 8.44 11.52
C SER A 27 -14.72 8.26 11.32
N LYS A 28 -15.09 7.10 10.78
CA LYS A 28 -16.47 6.69 10.54
C LYS A 28 -16.82 5.54 11.45
N TYR A 29 -17.85 5.71 12.27
CA TYR A 29 -18.37 4.64 13.11
C TYR A 29 -19.31 3.78 12.25
N VAL A 30 -18.94 2.54 11.97
CA VAL A 30 -19.81 1.62 11.21
C VAL A 30 -20.70 0.82 12.17
N SER A 31 -20.22 0.59 13.40
CA SER A 31 -21.02 0.08 14.53
C SER A 31 -20.43 0.53 15.86
N ASN A 32 -21.09 0.22 16.97
CA ASN A 32 -20.59 0.51 18.32
C ASN A 32 -19.24 -0.14 18.65
N LYS A 33 -18.80 -1.14 17.86
CA LYS A 33 -17.53 -1.86 18.06
C LYS A 33 -16.56 -1.73 16.89
N PHE A 34 -16.97 -1.09 15.80
CA PHE A 34 -16.17 -1.04 14.58
C PHE A 34 -16.12 0.39 14.03
N THR A 35 -14.91 0.92 13.93
CA THR A 35 -14.64 2.28 13.46
C THR A 35 -13.54 2.23 12.43
N ILE A 36 -13.77 2.86 11.28
CA ILE A 36 -12.79 3.01 10.22
C ILE A 36 -12.20 4.40 10.33
N ARG A 37 -10.86 4.50 10.30
CA ARG A 37 -10.16 5.78 10.29
C ARG A 37 -9.36 5.92 9.00
N PHE A 38 -9.59 7.02 8.30
CA PHE A 38 -8.84 7.44 7.14
C PHE A 38 -7.83 8.49 7.56
N ILE A 39 -6.59 8.35 7.12
CA ILE A 39 -5.47 9.20 7.52
C ILE A 39 -4.85 9.77 6.25
N ASP A 40 -4.57 11.07 6.24
CA ASP A 40 -3.75 11.69 5.19
C ASP A 40 -2.28 11.30 5.37
N SER A 41 -1.86 10.25 4.67
CA SER A 41 -0.47 9.78 4.73
C SER A 41 0.55 10.84 4.35
N CYS A 42 0.24 11.74 3.41
CA CYS A 42 1.14 12.81 2.97
C CYS A 42 1.34 13.88 4.04
N GLY A 43 0.35 14.07 4.93
CA GLY A 43 0.47 14.96 6.08
C GLY A 43 1.46 14.49 7.13
N PHE A 44 1.69 13.17 7.25
CA PHE A 44 2.64 12.58 8.21
C PHE A 44 3.97 12.21 7.56
N MET A 45 3.95 11.74 6.33
CA MET A 45 5.11 11.28 5.57
C MET A 45 5.11 11.96 4.20
N PRO A 46 5.70 13.16 4.08
CA PRO A 46 5.67 13.96 2.86
C PRO A 46 6.70 13.49 1.82
N SER A 47 6.84 12.17 1.65
CA SER A 47 7.78 11.52 0.76
C SER A 47 7.14 10.32 0.09
N LYS A 48 7.57 10.00 -1.14
CA LYS A 48 7.13 8.79 -1.83
C LYS A 48 7.53 7.54 -1.04
N LEU A 49 6.68 6.51 -1.05
CA LEU A 49 6.98 5.23 -0.40
C LEU A 49 8.30 4.62 -0.91
N SER A 50 8.65 4.81 -2.18
CA SER A 50 9.94 4.36 -2.74
C SER A 50 11.11 5.00 -2.01
N THR A 51 11.07 6.33 -1.86
CA THR A 51 12.08 7.09 -1.12
C THR A 51 12.15 6.67 0.34
N LEU A 52 11.01 6.43 0.98
CA LEU A 52 10.98 5.96 2.37
C LEU A 52 11.59 4.56 2.51
N ALA A 53 11.26 3.64 1.59
CA ALA A 53 11.80 2.29 1.59
C ALA A 53 13.32 2.26 1.31
N GLU A 54 13.81 3.13 0.43
CA GLU A 54 15.25 3.27 0.17
C GLU A 54 16.04 3.76 1.38
N ASN A 55 15.42 4.58 2.23
CA ASN A 55 16.01 5.09 3.47
C ASN A 55 15.95 4.08 4.63
N LEU A 56 15.33 2.91 4.45
CA LEU A 56 15.35 1.87 5.48
C LEU A 56 16.79 1.38 5.70
N ILE A 57 17.13 1.18 6.97
CA ILE A 57 18.44 0.66 7.35
C ILE A 57 18.53 -0.78 6.84
N ARG A 58 19.44 -1.02 5.88
CA ARG A 58 19.71 -2.35 5.33
C ARG A 58 20.68 -3.16 6.17
N SER A 59 21.37 -2.52 7.11
CA SER A 59 22.14 -3.19 8.14
C SER A 59 21.26 -3.52 9.33
N GLY A 60 21.40 -4.74 9.83
CA GLY A 60 20.73 -5.15 11.05
C GLY A 60 19.27 -5.56 10.85
N PHE A 61 19.01 -6.50 9.93
CA PHE A 61 17.67 -7.03 9.68
C PHE A 61 17.03 -7.68 10.91
N GLU A 62 17.80 -8.01 11.95
CA GLU A 62 17.31 -8.42 13.27
C GLU A 62 16.38 -7.38 13.93
N LYS A 63 16.46 -6.10 13.53
CA LYS A 63 15.55 -5.05 14.01
C LYS A 63 14.13 -5.19 13.45
N PHE A 64 13.96 -5.90 12.34
CA PHE A 64 12.66 -6.17 11.74
C PHE A 64 12.03 -7.42 12.36
N GLY A 65 11.79 -7.36 13.68
CA GLY A 65 11.41 -8.54 14.47
C GLY A 65 10.17 -9.27 13.94
N GLU A 66 9.16 -8.55 13.43
CA GLU A 66 7.96 -9.19 12.86
C GLU A 66 8.20 -9.76 11.46
N THR A 67 8.88 -9.02 10.58
CA THR A 67 9.20 -9.50 9.23
C THR A 67 10.12 -10.72 9.28
N ALA A 68 11.10 -10.73 10.19
CA ALA A 68 12.02 -11.84 10.40
C ALA A 68 11.35 -13.12 10.93
N LYS A 69 10.11 -13.06 11.44
CA LYS A 69 9.32 -14.26 11.78
C LYS A 69 8.74 -14.94 10.55
N ALA A 70 8.47 -14.18 9.49
CA ALA A 70 7.82 -14.66 8.28
C ALA A 70 8.83 -14.97 7.15
N PHE A 71 10.00 -14.34 7.15
CA PHE A 71 10.98 -14.42 6.07
C PHE A 71 12.38 -14.77 6.56
N LEU A 72 13.17 -15.41 5.70
CA LEU A 72 14.56 -15.73 5.98
C LEU A 72 15.44 -14.49 5.77
N LEU A 73 16.58 -14.43 6.48
CA LEU A 73 17.55 -13.33 6.36
C LEU A 73 18.00 -13.05 4.92
N ARG A 74 18.09 -14.10 4.08
CA ARG A 74 18.46 -13.97 2.66
C ARG A 74 17.42 -13.21 1.83
N ASP A 75 16.16 -13.23 2.25
CA ASP A 75 15.03 -12.61 1.56
C ASP A 75 14.76 -11.19 2.10
N MET A 76 15.42 -10.79 3.20
CA MET A 76 15.16 -9.51 3.88
C MET A 76 15.45 -8.28 3.02
N ASP A 77 16.48 -8.31 2.17
CA ASP A 77 16.76 -7.20 1.25
C ASP A 77 15.66 -7.04 0.19
N LEU A 78 14.90 -8.11 -0.09
CA LEU A 78 13.78 -8.09 -1.03
C LEU A 78 12.50 -7.61 -0.34
N VAL A 79 12.14 -8.20 0.80
CA VAL A 79 10.86 -7.90 1.50
C VAL A 79 10.85 -6.56 2.23
N THR A 80 12.00 -5.89 2.36
CA THR A 80 12.08 -4.52 2.91
C THR A 80 12.08 -3.44 1.83
N ARG A 81 12.11 -3.81 0.54
CA ARG A 81 11.99 -2.86 -0.56
C ARG A 81 10.53 -2.60 -0.89
N LYS A 82 10.27 -1.45 -1.51
CA LYS A 82 8.99 -1.20 -2.17
C LYS A 82 8.86 -2.17 -3.35
N VAL A 83 7.78 -2.95 -3.37
CA VAL A 83 7.41 -3.78 -4.52
C VAL A 83 6.46 -3.01 -5.43
N VAL A 84 6.59 -3.21 -6.75
CA VAL A 84 5.64 -2.69 -7.73
C VAL A 84 4.39 -3.56 -7.75
N TYR A 85 3.21 -2.95 -7.70
CA TYR A 85 1.94 -3.66 -7.64
C TYR A 85 1.15 -3.46 -8.95
N PHE A 86 0.54 -4.54 -9.44
CA PHE A 86 -0.24 -4.57 -10.68
C PHE A 86 -1.71 -4.23 -10.41
N TYR A 87 -1.99 -2.93 -10.22
CA TYR A 87 -3.32 -2.45 -9.81
C TYR A 87 -4.40 -2.75 -10.85
N GLU A 88 -4.09 -2.52 -12.11
CA GLU A 88 -5.00 -2.67 -13.25
C GLU A 88 -5.33 -4.14 -13.49
N TYR A 89 -4.36 -5.03 -13.27
CA TYR A 89 -4.60 -6.46 -13.43
C TYR A 89 -5.48 -7.00 -12.29
N LYS A 90 -5.34 -6.56 -11.04
CA LYS A 90 -6.11 -7.04 -9.87
C LYS A 90 -7.53 -6.44 -9.79
N GLU A 91 -8.33 -6.72 -10.81
CA GLU A 91 -9.72 -6.24 -10.90
C GLU A 91 -10.76 -7.19 -10.24
N SER A 92 -10.37 -8.43 -9.92
CA SER A 92 -11.29 -9.44 -9.39
C SER A 92 -10.67 -10.28 -8.27
N TRP A 93 -11.54 -10.97 -7.52
CA TRP A 93 -11.11 -11.87 -6.44
C TRP A 93 -10.40 -13.11 -6.99
N GLU A 94 -10.81 -13.61 -8.15
CA GLU A 94 -10.18 -14.75 -8.80
C GLU A 94 -8.70 -14.45 -9.12
N LYS A 95 -8.41 -13.23 -9.61
CA LYS A 95 -7.04 -12.78 -9.86
C LYS A 95 -6.21 -12.56 -8.59
N LEU A 96 -6.85 -12.44 -7.43
CA LEU A 96 -6.16 -12.41 -6.14
C LEU A 96 -5.71 -13.81 -5.70
N GLU A 97 -6.39 -14.87 -6.17
CA GLU A 97 -6.10 -16.27 -5.85
C GLU A 97 -5.09 -16.91 -6.83
N GLU A 98 -4.79 -16.25 -7.95
CA GLU A 98 -3.76 -16.69 -8.89
C GLU A 98 -2.39 -16.76 -8.22
N MET A 99 -1.73 -17.91 -8.39
CA MET A 99 -0.39 -18.18 -7.84
C MET A 99 0.74 -17.82 -8.82
N THR A 100 0.38 -17.35 -10.02
CA THR A 100 1.33 -16.98 -11.08
C THR A 100 1.44 -15.48 -11.18
N LEU A 101 2.67 -15.00 -11.37
CA LEU A 101 2.91 -13.59 -11.62
C LEU A 101 2.34 -13.20 -13.00
N PRO A 102 1.64 -12.05 -13.12
CA PRO A 102 1.21 -11.54 -14.42
C PRO A 102 2.40 -11.26 -15.34
N THR A 103 2.17 -11.21 -16.65
CA THR A 103 3.19 -10.77 -17.60
C THR A 103 3.49 -9.28 -17.43
N LYS A 104 4.65 -8.82 -17.93
CA LYS A 104 5.11 -7.43 -17.79
C LYS A 104 4.10 -6.42 -18.32
N GLU A 105 3.38 -6.77 -19.39
CA GLU A 105 2.36 -5.91 -20.01
C GLU A 105 1.21 -5.58 -19.05
N ASN A 106 0.91 -6.49 -18.11
CA ASN A 106 -0.13 -6.33 -17.11
C ASN A 106 0.29 -5.46 -15.91
N PHE A 107 1.50 -4.91 -15.92
CA PHE A 107 1.99 -3.95 -14.92
C PHE A 107 1.88 -2.48 -15.38
N TYR A 108 1.17 -2.20 -16.48
CA TYR A 108 0.95 -0.82 -16.91
C TYR A 108 0.16 -0.04 -15.87
N SER A 109 0.68 1.12 -15.44
CA SER A 109 0.00 2.00 -14.51
C SER A 109 -0.76 3.09 -15.27
N THR A 110 -2.08 3.09 -15.17
CA THR A 110 -2.95 4.15 -15.71
C THR A 110 -2.78 5.47 -14.98
N LEU A 111 -2.37 5.43 -13.71
CA LEU A 111 -2.10 6.64 -12.91
C LEU A 111 -0.86 7.39 -13.38
N ALA A 112 0.18 6.66 -13.78
CA ALA A 112 1.44 7.22 -14.27
C ALA A 112 1.56 7.19 -15.80
N GLU A 113 0.61 6.56 -16.48
CA GLU A 113 0.60 6.31 -17.93
C GLU A 113 1.89 5.66 -18.45
N GLU A 114 2.44 4.71 -17.69
CA GLU A 114 3.73 4.08 -17.98
C GLU A 114 3.73 2.57 -17.73
N HIS A 115 4.61 1.86 -18.44
CA HIS A 115 4.92 0.46 -18.16
C HIS A 115 6.00 0.35 -17.10
N ILE A 116 6.02 -0.78 -16.38
CA ILE A 116 7.12 -1.12 -15.48
C ILE A 116 8.45 -1.23 -16.24
N ASP A 117 9.53 -0.80 -15.61
CA ASP A 117 10.89 -0.99 -16.11
C ASP A 117 11.31 -2.47 -16.09
N ASP A 118 12.16 -2.88 -17.02
CA ASP A 118 12.68 -4.26 -17.07
C ASP A 118 13.40 -4.66 -15.78
N LYS A 119 14.13 -3.72 -15.19
CA LYS A 119 14.86 -3.93 -13.93
C LYS A 119 13.89 -4.21 -12.77
N GLU A 120 12.84 -3.41 -12.67
CA GLU A 120 11.82 -3.55 -11.62
C GLU A 120 11.03 -4.86 -11.82
N TYR A 121 10.65 -5.19 -13.05
CA TYR A 121 9.99 -6.47 -13.35
C TYR A 121 10.88 -7.68 -13.00
N GLY A 122 12.18 -7.61 -13.30
CA GLY A 122 13.14 -8.64 -12.90
C GLY A 122 13.22 -8.84 -11.38
N HIS A 123 13.06 -7.77 -10.59
CA HIS A 123 12.99 -7.88 -9.14
C HIS A 123 11.73 -8.60 -8.66
N VAL A 124 10.58 -8.35 -9.29
CA VAL A 124 9.32 -9.02 -8.93
C VAL A 124 9.36 -10.52 -9.24
N ILE A 125 10.01 -10.93 -10.34
CA ILE A 125 10.15 -12.36 -10.70
C ILE A 125 11.05 -13.13 -9.72
N THR A 126 11.95 -12.45 -9.02
CA THR A 126 12.91 -13.11 -8.10
C THR A 126 12.29 -13.43 -6.74
N ILE A 127 11.11 -12.88 -6.44
CA ILE A 127 10.30 -13.14 -5.23
C ILE A 127 9.63 -14.52 -5.35
#